data_AF-A0A1W6Z3L1-F1
#
_entry.id   AF-A0A1W6Z3L1-F1
#
_cell.length_a   1.000
_cell.length_b   1.000
_cell.length_c   1.000
_cell.angle_alpha   90.00
_cell.angle_beta   90.00
_cell.angle_gamma   90.00
#
_symmetry.space_group_name_H-M   'P 1'
#
loop_
_entity.id
_entity.type
_entity.pdbx_description
1 polymer ?
#
loop_
_entity_poly.entity_id
_entity_poly.type
_entity_poly.pdbx_seq_one_letter_code
_entity_poly.pdbx_strand_id
1 'polypeptide(L)'
;MDHYGDNVATSPSRVDGAQSIARALRVLRTVARTAQEGAGLLALTRETGMNKPTVHRLLAALAAEGMVEQDPVTRRYFLGPECHVLGHIASQRHGLARLAADTVANLAHTCGDSAFFSIRRHVFAVCVLREDGDYPLKTHALRPGDRHPLGVGAGSLAMLAALPDDEVDACLHANAALIEQRYPNYSPALLRAQVSEARAQGYAANRGLIVPGSWGIGVPVRGADGQVAGALSIAAIESRLDEERQFQLAKLLSKEAKKLESLAESAGVLRKDSAAARAAPDEHRRKSQGRTPGDITMRGENHA
;
A
#
# COMPACT_ATOMS: atom_id res chain seq x y z
N MET A 1 31.59 41.57 2.66
CA MET A 1 31.49 41.87 4.11
C MET A 1 30.08 41.51 4.52
N ASP A 2 30.03 40.46 5.32
CA ASP A 2 28.87 39.73 5.78
C ASP A 2 28.01 40.56 6.73
N HIS A 3 26.68 40.35 6.69
CA HIS A 3 25.93 40.17 7.93
C HIS A 3 24.71 39.29 7.68
N TYR A 4 24.77 38.17 8.39
CA TYR A 4 23.91 37.01 8.45
C TYR A 4 22.62 37.36 9.22
N GLY A 5 21.46 37.29 8.55
CA GLY A 5 20.15 37.45 9.16
C GLY A 5 19.51 36.09 9.42
N ASP A 6 19.15 35.87 10.69
CA ASP A 6 18.63 34.64 11.28
C ASP A 6 17.62 33.85 10.43
N ASN A 7 17.97 32.60 10.17
CA ASN A 7 17.09 31.59 9.60
C ASN A 7 16.28 30.97 10.75
N VAL A 8 15.12 31.56 11.07
CA VAL A 8 14.18 30.97 12.04
C VAL A 8 13.60 29.71 11.42
N ALA A 9 14.14 28.56 11.80
CA ALA A 9 13.58 27.25 11.50
C ALA A 9 12.17 27.15 12.11
N THR A 10 11.14 27.30 11.27
CA THR A 10 9.76 27.03 11.65
C THR A 10 9.61 25.55 11.98
N SER A 11 9.60 25.23 13.27
CA SER A 11 9.18 23.91 13.75
C SER A 11 7.72 23.67 13.37
N PRO A 12 7.32 22.48 12.87
CA PRO A 12 5.93 22.22 12.53
C PRO A 12 5.06 22.36 13.77
N SER A 13 4.09 23.28 13.71
CA SER A 13 3.12 23.54 14.78
C SER A 13 2.39 22.24 15.15
N ARG A 14 2.56 21.77 16.39
CA ARG A 14 1.72 20.70 16.94
C ARG A 14 0.29 21.21 17.01
N VAL A 15 -0.57 20.74 16.11
CA VAL A 15 -2.01 21.03 16.14
C VAL A 15 -2.62 20.33 17.35
N ASP A 16 -3.22 21.08 18.26
CA ASP A 16 -3.89 20.52 19.43
C ASP A 16 -5.06 19.62 18.99
N GLY A 17 -5.29 18.51 19.70
CA GLY A 17 -6.26 17.47 19.30
C GLY A 17 -5.85 16.59 18.10
N ALA A 18 -4.79 16.93 17.35
CA ALA A 18 -4.33 16.11 16.21
C ALA A 18 -3.92 14.69 16.62
N GLN A 19 -3.46 14.50 17.86
CA GLN A 19 -3.12 13.17 18.37
C GLN A 19 -4.36 12.27 18.50
N SER A 20 -5.50 12.82 18.93
CA SER A 20 -6.76 12.06 19.06
C SER A 20 -7.30 11.68 17.68
N ILE A 21 -7.28 12.62 16.73
CA ILE A 21 -7.67 12.36 15.33
C ILE A 21 -6.76 11.30 14.69
N ALA A 22 -5.44 11.42 14.84
CA ALA A 22 -4.49 10.46 14.32
C ALA A 22 -4.72 9.04 14.88
N ARG A 23 -5.05 8.93 16.18
CA ARG A 23 -5.38 7.66 16.82
C ARG A 23 -6.70 7.09 16.31
N ALA A 24 -7.75 7.91 16.17
CA ALA A 24 -9.03 7.48 15.60
C ALA A 24 -8.85 6.96 14.17
N LEU A 25 -8.14 7.70 13.32
CA LEU A 25 -7.82 7.28 11.96
C LEU A 25 -6.97 6.01 11.93
N ARG A 26 -6.06 5.83 12.89
CA ARG A 26 -5.29 4.58 13.01
C ARG A 26 -6.22 3.40 13.31
N VAL A 27 -7.15 3.52 14.26
CA VAL A 27 -8.14 2.47 14.56
C VAL A 27 -9.00 2.17 13.32
N LEU A 28 -9.55 3.21 12.67
CA LEU A 28 -10.40 3.07 11.48
C LEU A 28 -9.66 2.34 10.35
N ARG A 29 -8.40 2.72 10.07
CA ARG A 29 -7.56 2.04 9.07
C ARG A 29 -7.24 0.59 9.45
N THR A 30 -7.12 0.29 10.75
CA THR A 30 -6.92 -1.09 11.20
C THR A 30 -8.19 -1.92 10.99
N VAL A 31 -9.36 -1.38 11.29
CA VAL A 31 -10.66 -2.03 10.96
C VAL A 31 -10.78 -2.28 9.46
N ALA A 32 -10.42 -1.30 8.62
CA ALA A 32 -10.47 -1.45 7.16
C ALA A 32 -9.62 -2.62 6.63
N ARG A 33 -8.52 -2.99 7.31
CA ARG A 33 -7.60 -4.06 6.86
C ARG A 33 -8.16 -5.46 7.01
N THR A 34 -9.14 -5.67 7.89
CA THR A 34 -9.78 -6.98 8.06
C THR A 34 -10.88 -7.25 7.04
N ALA A 35 -11.20 -6.26 6.18
CA ALA A 35 -12.19 -6.35 5.11
C ALA A 35 -13.49 -7.05 5.61
N GLN A 36 -13.87 -8.15 4.98
CA GLN A 36 -15.11 -8.89 5.23
C GLN A 36 -15.09 -9.70 6.54
N GLU A 37 -13.93 -9.92 7.16
CA GLU A 37 -13.85 -10.70 8.40
C GLU A 37 -14.21 -9.87 9.64
N GLY A 38 -14.08 -8.54 9.56
CA GLY A 38 -14.26 -7.62 10.69
C GLY A 38 -13.18 -7.76 11.77
N ALA A 39 -12.94 -6.69 12.51
CA ALA A 39 -11.87 -6.62 13.50
C ALA A 39 -12.37 -6.84 14.93
N GLY A 40 -11.71 -7.74 15.67
CA GLY A 40 -11.95 -7.91 17.11
C GLY A 40 -11.21 -6.85 17.95
N LEU A 41 -11.80 -6.43 19.07
CA LEU A 41 -11.23 -5.40 19.96
C LEU A 41 -9.79 -5.71 20.43
N LEU A 42 -9.49 -6.97 20.76
CA LEU A 42 -8.16 -7.38 21.18
C LEU A 42 -7.13 -7.30 20.04
N ALA A 43 -7.53 -7.67 18.83
CA ALA A 43 -6.67 -7.52 17.65
C ALA A 43 -6.38 -6.05 17.37
N LEU A 44 -7.40 -5.19 17.44
CA LEU A 44 -7.24 -3.73 17.30
C LEU A 44 -6.30 -3.15 18.36
N THR A 45 -6.42 -3.57 19.61
CA THR A 45 -5.52 -3.17 20.71
C THR A 45 -4.06 -3.52 20.37
N ARG A 46 -3.81 -4.76 19.95
CA ARG A 46 -2.46 -5.23 19.58
C ARG A 46 -1.88 -4.50 18.37
N GLU A 47 -2.65 -4.37 17.29
CA GLU A 47 -2.17 -3.75 16.04
C GLU A 47 -1.97 -2.23 16.15
N THR A 48 -2.79 -1.58 16.98
CA THR A 48 -2.65 -0.14 17.21
C THR A 48 -1.66 0.21 18.32
N GLY A 49 -1.29 -0.75 19.17
CA GLY A 49 -0.44 -0.53 20.34
C GLY A 49 -1.10 0.32 21.43
N MET A 50 -2.42 0.53 21.36
CA MET A 50 -3.19 1.32 22.33
C MET A 50 -3.86 0.42 23.35
N ASN A 51 -4.09 0.90 24.57
CA ASN A 51 -4.81 0.12 25.59
C ASN A 51 -6.30 -0.06 25.24
N LYS A 52 -6.89 -1.14 25.77
CA LYS A 52 -8.28 -1.53 25.50
C LYS A 52 -9.30 -0.41 25.77
N PRO A 53 -9.25 0.34 26.89
CA PRO A 53 -10.16 1.47 27.13
C PRO A 53 -10.08 2.56 26.06
N THR A 54 -8.86 2.89 25.59
CA THR A 54 -8.65 3.89 24.54
C THR A 54 -9.24 3.45 23.22
N VAL A 55 -8.94 2.21 22.78
CA VAL A 55 -9.49 1.68 21.52
C VAL A 55 -11.02 1.60 21.59
N HIS A 56 -11.58 1.16 22.72
CA HIS A 56 -13.03 1.12 22.91
C HIS A 56 -13.68 2.51 22.78
N ARG A 57 -13.12 3.54 23.42
CA ARG A 57 -13.61 4.91 23.32
C ARG A 57 -13.54 5.45 21.89
N LEU A 58 -12.44 5.17 21.18
CA LEU A 58 -12.29 5.59 19.78
C LEU A 58 -13.29 4.88 18.86
N LEU A 59 -13.52 3.58 19.06
CA LEU A 59 -14.54 2.83 18.31
C LEU A 59 -15.95 3.35 18.60
N ALA A 60 -16.27 3.66 19.86
CA ALA A 60 -17.55 4.26 20.21
C ALA A 60 -17.76 5.62 19.54
N ALA A 61 -16.73 6.47 19.53
CA ALA A 61 -16.78 7.76 18.84
C ALA A 61 -16.93 7.59 17.31
N LEU A 62 -16.15 6.70 16.70
CA LEU A 62 -16.27 6.40 15.27
C LEU A 62 -17.65 5.81 14.92
N ALA A 63 -18.23 4.99 15.81
CA ALA A 63 -19.55 4.41 15.61
C ALA A 63 -20.67 5.46 15.70
N ALA A 64 -20.54 6.42 16.61
CA ALA A 64 -21.47 7.56 16.71
C ALA A 64 -21.49 8.41 15.42
N GLU A 65 -20.36 8.50 14.72
CA GLU A 65 -20.23 9.19 13.42
C GLU A 65 -20.49 8.26 12.21
N GLY A 66 -20.95 7.03 12.41
CA GLY A 66 -21.23 6.08 11.33
C GLY A 66 -19.99 5.57 10.56
N MET A 67 -18.79 5.84 11.07
CA MET A 67 -17.52 5.46 10.44
C MET A 67 -17.16 4.00 10.67
N VAL A 68 -17.61 3.41 11.79
CA VAL A 68 -17.53 1.97 12.06
C VAL A 68 -18.88 1.47 12.53
N GLU A 69 -19.14 0.19 12.32
CA GLU A 69 -20.28 -0.50 12.92
C GLU A 69 -19.81 -1.76 13.64
N GLN A 70 -20.58 -2.22 14.62
CA GLN A 70 -20.28 -3.45 15.34
C GLN A 70 -21.37 -4.46 15.07
N ASP A 71 -20.98 -5.64 14.58
CA ASP A 71 -21.90 -6.75 14.43
C ASP A 71 -22.39 -7.20 15.82
N PRO A 72 -23.71 -7.28 16.05
CA PRO A 72 -24.26 -7.52 17.39
C PRO A 72 -23.98 -8.93 17.91
N VAL A 73 -23.73 -9.90 17.01
CA VAL A 73 -23.54 -11.31 17.36
C VAL A 73 -22.07 -11.61 17.63
N THR A 74 -21.21 -11.33 16.65
CA THR A 74 -19.78 -11.62 16.66
C THR A 74 -18.97 -10.57 17.42
N ARG A 75 -19.56 -9.40 17.70
CA ARG A 75 -18.92 -8.24 18.33
C ARG A 75 -17.71 -7.70 17.55
N ARG A 76 -17.59 -8.06 16.27
CA ARG A 76 -16.54 -7.58 15.37
C ARG A 76 -16.92 -6.22 14.80
N TYR A 77 -15.92 -5.40 14.56
CA TYR A 77 -16.07 -4.07 14.00
C TYR A 77 -15.81 -4.08 12.50
N PHE A 78 -16.66 -3.39 11.75
CA PHE A 78 -16.59 -3.20 10.31
C PHE A 78 -16.53 -1.71 10.00
N LEU A 79 -16.13 -1.36 8.77
CA LEU A 79 -16.33 0.01 8.29
C LEU A 79 -17.83 0.28 8.21
N GLY A 80 -18.26 1.40 8.76
CA GLY A 80 -19.66 1.80 8.73
C GLY A 80 -20.05 2.45 7.40
N PRO A 81 -21.36 2.67 7.17
CA PRO A 81 -21.90 3.18 5.91
C PRO A 81 -21.35 4.56 5.52
N GLU A 82 -20.98 5.41 6.49
CA GLU A 82 -20.45 6.75 6.18
C GLU A 82 -19.10 6.69 5.44
N CYS A 83 -18.28 5.66 5.73
CA CYS A 83 -17.05 5.43 4.98
C CYS A 83 -17.32 5.14 3.50
N HIS A 84 -18.41 4.46 3.17
CA HIS A 84 -18.79 4.17 1.79
C HIS A 84 -19.20 5.47 1.06
N VAL A 85 -20.04 6.28 1.69
CA VAL A 85 -20.50 7.56 1.13
C VAL A 85 -19.32 8.50 0.87
N LEU A 86 -18.45 8.70 1.86
CA LEU A 86 -17.27 9.55 1.73
C LEU A 86 -16.29 9.02 0.67
N GLY A 87 -16.07 7.71 0.64
CA GLY A 87 -15.23 7.07 -0.37
C GLY A 87 -15.78 7.28 -1.78
N HIS A 88 -17.09 7.14 -1.95
CA HIS A 88 -17.77 7.37 -3.23
C HIS A 88 -17.61 8.82 -3.69
N ILE A 89 -17.96 9.80 -2.85
CA ILE A 89 -17.84 11.24 -3.17
C ILE A 89 -16.40 11.62 -3.49
N ALA A 90 -15.44 11.15 -2.68
CA ALA A 90 -14.02 11.42 -2.90
C ALA A 90 -13.54 10.85 -4.24
N SER A 91 -13.97 9.63 -4.60
CA SER A 91 -13.61 8.99 -5.86
C SER A 91 -14.07 9.76 -7.09
N GLN A 92 -15.17 10.51 -7.00
CA GLN A 92 -15.70 11.30 -8.11
C GLN A 92 -14.84 12.54 -8.43
N ARG A 93 -14.18 13.11 -7.40
CA ARG A 93 -13.39 14.34 -7.49
C ARG A 93 -11.88 14.07 -7.62
N HIS A 94 -11.40 13.01 -6.98
CA HIS A 94 -9.98 12.67 -6.89
C HIS A 94 -9.80 11.21 -7.25
N GLY A 95 -9.38 10.91 -8.47
CA GLY A 95 -9.21 9.51 -8.81
C GLY A 95 -8.61 9.27 -10.17
N LEU A 96 -7.34 8.89 -10.18
CA LEU A 96 -6.79 8.10 -11.26
C LEU A 96 -7.66 6.85 -11.52
N ALA A 97 -8.35 6.33 -10.48
CA ALA A 97 -9.36 5.29 -10.60
C ALA A 97 -10.53 5.68 -11.53
N ARG A 98 -11.10 6.89 -11.38
CA ARG A 98 -12.18 7.34 -12.28
C ARG A 98 -11.70 7.41 -13.73
N LEU A 99 -10.51 7.95 -13.96
CA LEU A 99 -9.91 8.04 -15.30
C LEU A 99 -9.57 6.65 -15.87
N ALA A 100 -9.26 5.69 -15.00
CA ALA A 100 -8.92 4.33 -15.37
C ALA A 100 -10.14 3.45 -15.68
N ALA A 101 -11.36 3.83 -15.30
CA ALA A 101 -12.55 2.99 -15.44
C ALA A 101 -12.76 2.51 -16.90
N ASP A 102 -12.81 3.44 -17.84
CA ASP A 102 -12.98 3.12 -19.27
C ASP A 102 -11.79 2.32 -19.81
N THR A 103 -10.58 2.61 -19.33
CA THR A 103 -9.37 1.88 -19.70
C THR A 103 -9.43 0.42 -19.24
N VAL A 104 -9.85 0.16 -18.00
CA VAL A 104 -9.97 -1.20 -17.44
C VAL A 104 -11.07 -1.97 -18.16
N ALA A 105 -12.22 -1.35 -18.41
CA ALA A 105 -13.31 -1.95 -19.18
C ALA A 105 -12.86 -2.31 -20.60
N ASN A 106 -12.16 -1.40 -21.29
CA ASN A 106 -11.63 -1.64 -22.62
C ASN A 106 -10.59 -2.78 -22.63
N LEU A 107 -9.71 -2.85 -21.63
CA LEU A 107 -8.75 -3.95 -21.49
C LEU A 107 -9.47 -5.29 -21.33
N ALA A 108 -10.44 -5.38 -20.42
CA ALA A 108 -11.20 -6.60 -20.17
C ALA A 108 -11.96 -7.06 -21.43
N HIS A 109 -12.63 -6.13 -22.10
CA HIS A 109 -13.34 -6.41 -23.36
C HIS A 109 -12.38 -6.89 -24.46
N THR A 110 -11.25 -6.20 -24.64
CA THR A 110 -10.29 -6.51 -25.71
C THR A 110 -9.56 -7.84 -25.48
N CYS A 111 -9.16 -8.14 -24.24
CA CYS A 111 -8.40 -9.36 -23.95
C CYS A 111 -9.29 -10.57 -23.65
N GLY A 112 -10.56 -10.34 -23.30
CA GLY A 112 -11.53 -11.34 -22.86
C GLY A 112 -11.32 -11.85 -21.43
N ASP A 113 -10.21 -11.50 -20.78
CA ASP A 113 -9.84 -11.93 -19.43
C ASP A 113 -10.14 -10.83 -18.38
N SER A 114 -9.81 -11.05 -17.11
CA SER A 114 -10.05 -10.06 -16.06
C SER A 114 -8.99 -8.97 -16.09
N ALA A 115 -9.40 -7.70 -16.13
CA ALA A 115 -8.51 -6.55 -16.06
C ALA A 115 -8.70 -5.78 -14.75
N PHE A 116 -7.64 -5.13 -14.29
CA PHE A 116 -7.60 -4.47 -12.99
C PHE A 116 -6.85 -3.16 -13.07
N PHE A 117 -7.25 -2.23 -12.20
CA PHE A 117 -6.43 -1.09 -11.84
C PHE A 117 -6.18 -1.07 -10.35
N SER A 118 -4.91 -0.96 -9.98
CA SER A 118 -4.46 -0.85 -8.60
C SER A 118 -3.70 0.45 -8.40
N ILE A 119 -3.88 1.06 -7.23
CA ILE A 119 -3.19 2.29 -6.82
C ILE A 119 -2.10 1.99 -5.81
N ARG A 120 -0.98 2.72 -5.88
CA ARG A 120 0.07 2.66 -4.86
C ARG A 120 -0.39 3.41 -3.61
N ARG A 121 -0.28 2.77 -2.45
CA ARG A 121 -0.46 3.38 -1.13
C ARG A 121 0.67 2.95 -0.22
N HIS A 122 1.66 3.83 -0.08
CA HIS A 122 2.93 3.56 0.59
C HIS A 122 3.62 2.32 0.00
N VAL A 123 3.86 1.29 0.82
CA VAL A 123 4.50 0.02 0.43
C VAL A 123 3.50 -1.04 -0.04
N PHE A 124 2.28 -0.64 -0.43
CA PHE A 124 1.22 -1.55 -0.86
C PHE A 124 0.58 -1.13 -2.19
N ALA A 125 0.05 -2.12 -2.89
CA ALA A 125 -0.92 -1.98 -3.97
C ALA A 125 -2.32 -2.20 -3.44
N VAL A 126 -3.28 -1.34 -3.79
CA VAL A 126 -4.71 -1.52 -3.47
C VAL A 126 -5.49 -1.60 -4.77
N CYS A 127 -6.19 -2.70 -4.99
CA CYS A 127 -7.07 -2.86 -6.14
C CYS A 127 -8.30 -1.97 -5.97
N VAL A 128 -8.60 -1.14 -6.96
CA VAL A 128 -9.73 -0.20 -6.92
C VAL A 128 -10.73 -0.46 -8.03
N LEU A 129 -10.31 -1.08 -9.13
CA LEU A 129 -11.19 -1.47 -10.23
C LEU A 129 -10.88 -2.88 -10.67
N ARG A 130 -11.95 -3.57 -11.08
CA ARG A 130 -11.92 -4.87 -11.71
C ARG A 130 -13.03 -4.88 -12.76
N GLU A 131 -12.69 -5.30 -13.96
CA GLU A 131 -13.66 -5.62 -15.00
C GLU A 131 -13.36 -7.02 -15.54
N ASP A 132 -14.41 -7.78 -15.82
CA ASP A 132 -14.31 -9.14 -16.32
C ASP A 132 -14.72 -9.16 -17.81
N GLY A 133 -13.84 -9.66 -18.69
CA GLY A 133 -14.17 -9.83 -20.11
C GLY A 133 -15.12 -11.00 -20.38
N ASP A 134 -15.17 -11.50 -21.61
CA ASP A 134 -16.15 -12.54 -22.00
C ASP A 134 -15.63 -13.99 -21.87
N TYR A 135 -14.35 -14.22 -21.57
CA TYR A 135 -13.83 -15.58 -21.43
C TYR A 135 -14.48 -16.32 -20.25
N PRO A 136 -15.05 -17.53 -20.40
CA PRO A 136 -15.91 -18.13 -19.38
C PRO A 136 -15.25 -18.39 -18.01
N LEU A 137 -13.95 -18.68 -17.98
CA LEU A 137 -13.24 -18.99 -16.74
C LEU A 137 -12.51 -17.76 -16.21
N LYS A 138 -12.98 -17.25 -15.06
CA LYS A 138 -12.43 -16.06 -14.41
C LYS A 138 -11.52 -16.41 -13.24
N THR A 139 -10.48 -15.62 -13.08
CA THR A 139 -9.70 -15.62 -11.85
C THR A 139 -10.33 -14.69 -10.81
N HIS A 140 -10.44 -15.20 -9.59
CA HIS A 140 -10.93 -14.44 -8.44
C HIS A 140 -9.83 -14.14 -7.42
N ALA A 141 -8.56 -14.20 -7.85
CA ALA A 141 -7.39 -13.97 -7.00
C ALA A 141 -7.20 -12.51 -6.56
N LEU A 142 -7.91 -11.56 -7.19
CA LEU A 142 -7.88 -10.14 -6.82
C LEU A 142 -9.27 -9.50 -6.98
N ARG A 143 -9.68 -8.72 -5.99
CA ARG A 143 -10.96 -7.99 -5.93
C ARG A 143 -10.74 -6.53 -5.52
N PRO A 144 -11.64 -5.60 -5.89
CA PRO A 144 -11.61 -4.24 -5.36
C PRO A 144 -11.60 -4.24 -3.83
N GLY A 145 -10.72 -3.45 -3.23
CA GLY A 145 -10.46 -3.42 -1.80
C GLY A 145 -9.30 -4.32 -1.34
N ASP A 146 -8.91 -5.33 -2.13
CA ASP A 146 -7.76 -6.17 -1.80
C ASP A 146 -6.48 -5.36 -1.80
N ARG A 147 -5.60 -5.69 -0.85
CA ARG A 147 -4.36 -4.98 -0.60
C ARG A 147 -3.18 -5.95 -0.57
N HIS A 148 -2.29 -5.82 -1.55
CA HIS A 148 -1.09 -6.63 -1.65
C HIS A 148 0.16 -5.82 -1.28
N PRO A 149 1.14 -6.44 -0.58
CA PRO A 149 2.49 -5.88 -0.48
C PRO A 149 3.05 -5.56 -1.87
N LEU A 150 3.80 -4.46 -2.02
CA LEU A 150 4.54 -4.20 -3.26
C LEU A 150 5.47 -5.39 -3.57
N GLY A 151 5.41 -5.87 -4.82
CA GLY A 151 6.08 -7.10 -5.27
C GLY A 151 5.19 -8.33 -5.36
N VAL A 152 4.11 -8.42 -4.58
CA VAL A 152 3.23 -9.60 -4.56
C VAL A 152 2.12 -9.49 -5.62
N GLY A 153 2.21 -10.31 -6.68
CA GLY A 153 1.30 -10.30 -7.82
C GLY A 153 1.68 -9.29 -8.90
N ALA A 154 1.11 -9.45 -10.10
CA ALA A 154 1.61 -8.77 -11.30
C ALA A 154 1.55 -7.24 -11.24
N GLY A 155 0.40 -6.64 -10.91
CA GLY A 155 0.30 -5.18 -10.80
C GLY A 155 1.16 -4.59 -9.67
N SER A 156 1.29 -5.33 -8.56
CA SER A 156 2.12 -4.93 -7.42
C SER A 156 3.62 -4.99 -7.73
N LEU A 157 4.04 -6.02 -8.45
CA LEU A 157 5.40 -6.18 -8.96
C LEU A 157 5.72 -5.12 -10.02
N ALA A 158 4.78 -4.79 -10.91
CA ALA A 158 4.95 -3.73 -11.90
C ALA A 158 5.21 -2.37 -11.24
N MET A 159 4.45 -2.05 -10.19
CA MET A 159 4.69 -0.85 -9.39
C MET A 159 6.07 -0.86 -8.72
N LEU A 160 6.43 -1.98 -8.07
CA LEU A 160 7.73 -2.11 -7.39
C LEU A 160 8.90 -1.97 -8.37
N ALA A 161 8.82 -2.64 -9.52
CA ALA A 161 9.88 -2.64 -10.53
C ALA A 161 10.12 -1.25 -11.16
N ALA A 162 9.12 -0.36 -11.10
CA ALA A 162 9.23 1.01 -11.61
C ALA A 162 9.83 2.00 -10.60
N LEU A 163 10.13 1.57 -9.37
CA LEU A 163 10.76 2.39 -8.34
C LEU A 163 12.28 2.38 -8.44
N PRO A 164 12.96 3.41 -7.88
CA PRO A 164 14.39 3.37 -7.59
C PRO A 164 14.76 2.21 -6.64
N ASP A 165 16.00 1.72 -6.71
CA ASP A 165 16.45 0.53 -5.97
C ASP A 165 16.38 0.70 -4.44
N ASP A 166 16.66 1.89 -3.92
CA ASP A 166 16.53 2.21 -2.50
C ASP A 166 15.07 2.15 -2.03
N GLU A 167 14.12 2.62 -2.84
CA GLU A 167 12.69 2.47 -2.57
C GLU A 167 12.22 1.03 -2.68
N VAL A 168 12.78 0.24 -3.62
CA VAL A 168 12.49 -1.20 -3.72
C VAL A 168 12.89 -1.90 -2.42
N ASP A 169 14.13 -1.72 -1.97
CA ASP A 169 14.62 -2.35 -0.74
C ASP A 169 13.85 -1.90 0.50
N ALA A 170 13.48 -0.61 0.59
CA ALA A 170 12.63 -0.11 1.66
C ALA A 170 11.24 -0.77 1.68
N CYS A 171 10.62 -0.96 0.50
CA CYS A 171 9.33 -1.62 0.38
C CYS A 171 9.40 -3.11 0.76
N LEU A 172 10.44 -3.81 0.30
CA LEU A 172 10.66 -5.22 0.61
C LEU A 172 10.94 -5.43 2.11
N HIS A 173 11.75 -4.55 2.71
CA HIS A 173 12.02 -4.59 4.14
C HIS A 173 10.75 -4.34 4.97
N ALA A 174 9.98 -3.30 4.64
CA ALA A 174 8.76 -2.94 5.35
C ALA A 174 7.67 -4.04 5.31
N ASN A 175 7.66 -4.86 4.25
CA ASN A 175 6.67 -5.91 4.05
C ASN A 175 7.16 -7.32 4.42
N ALA A 176 8.43 -7.49 4.80
CA ALA A 176 9.07 -8.80 4.95
C ALA A 176 8.26 -9.77 5.81
N ALA A 177 7.87 -9.35 7.03
CA ALA A 177 7.11 -10.18 7.96
C ALA A 177 5.72 -10.58 7.42
N LEU A 178 5.04 -9.66 6.72
CA LEU A 178 3.72 -9.93 6.13
C LEU A 178 3.83 -10.90 4.95
N ILE A 179 4.87 -10.75 4.12
CA ILE A 179 5.11 -11.62 2.97
C ILE A 179 5.42 -13.04 3.46
N GLU A 180 6.33 -13.18 4.42
CA GLU A 180 6.67 -14.47 5.02
C GLU A 180 5.44 -15.17 5.61
N GLN A 181 4.56 -14.42 6.29
CA GLN A 181 3.39 -15.00 6.93
C GLN A 181 2.27 -15.40 5.96
N ARG A 182 2.00 -14.61 4.90
CA ARG A 182 0.78 -14.77 4.07
C ARG A 182 1.05 -15.22 2.64
N TYR A 183 2.29 -15.16 2.17
CA TYR A 183 2.67 -15.42 0.78
C TYR A 183 3.88 -16.36 0.72
N PRO A 184 3.74 -17.63 1.14
CA PRO A 184 4.86 -18.55 1.35
C PRO A 184 5.66 -18.87 0.08
N ASN A 185 5.08 -18.64 -1.10
CA ASN A 185 5.75 -18.83 -2.40
C ASN A 185 6.65 -17.65 -2.80
N TYR A 186 6.69 -16.59 -2.00
CA TYR A 186 7.51 -15.41 -2.25
C TYR A 186 8.70 -15.36 -1.29
N SER A 187 9.87 -15.05 -1.83
CA SER A 187 11.08 -14.76 -1.05
C SER A 187 11.68 -13.42 -1.47
N PRO A 188 12.46 -12.75 -0.59
CA PRO A 188 13.13 -11.51 -0.95
C PRO A 188 14.05 -11.66 -2.19
N ALA A 189 14.71 -12.81 -2.33
CA ALA A 189 15.57 -13.09 -3.48
C ALA A 189 14.74 -13.24 -4.78
N LEU A 190 13.62 -13.97 -4.72
CA LEU A 190 12.70 -14.10 -5.86
C LEU A 190 12.14 -12.74 -6.27
N LEU A 191 11.71 -11.92 -5.32
CA LEU A 191 11.15 -10.60 -5.62
C LEU A 191 12.17 -9.68 -6.29
N ARG A 192 13.45 -9.70 -5.87
CA ARG A 192 14.51 -8.94 -6.55
C ARG A 192 14.78 -9.45 -7.96
N ALA A 193 14.81 -10.77 -8.15
CA ALA A 193 14.96 -11.36 -9.48
C ALA A 193 13.79 -10.96 -10.41
N GLN A 194 12.57 -11.00 -9.90
CA GLN A 194 11.36 -10.61 -10.63
C GLN A 194 11.33 -9.11 -10.95
N VAL A 195 11.86 -8.25 -10.08
CA VAL A 195 12.04 -6.81 -10.38
C VAL A 195 12.98 -6.63 -11.57
N SER A 196 14.13 -7.32 -11.56
CA SER A 196 15.09 -7.27 -12.66
C SER A 196 14.50 -7.80 -13.97
N GLU A 197 13.80 -8.94 -13.93
CA GLU A 197 13.09 -9.52 -15.08
C GLU A 197 12.06 -8.52 -15.64
N ALA A 198 11.21 -7.96 -14.77
CA ALA A 198 10.16 -7.03 -15.17
C ALA A 198 10.72 -5.76 -15.84
N ARG A 199 11.84 -5.23 -15.32
CA ARG A 199 12.54 -4.10 -15.93
C ARG A 199 13.12 -4.44 -17.30
N ALA A 200 13.72 -5.63 -17.45
CA ALA A 200 14.34 -6.06 -18.71
C ALA A 200 13.31 -6.27 -19.83
N GLN A 201 12.16 -6.87 -19.52
CA GLN A 201 11.13 -7.18 -20.53
C GLN A 201 10.05 -6.10 -20.68
N GLY A 202 9.97 -5.14 -19.75
CA GLY A 202 9.03 -4.01 -19.78
C GLY A 202 7.64 -4.31 -19.21
N TYR A 203 7.42 -5.47 -18.60
CA TYR A 203 6.19 -5.83 -17.90
C TYR A 203 6.47 -6.82 -16.76
N ALA A 204 5.66 -6.79 -15.71
CA ALA A 204 5.74 -7.77 -14.63
C ALA A 204 4.86 -8.99 -14.93
N ALA A 205 5.32 -10.18 -14.53
CA ALA A 205 4.55 -11.42 -14.64
C ALA A 205 4.47 -12.14 -13.28
N ASN A 206 3.26 -12.52 -12.88
CA ASN A 206 3.01 -13.42 -11.75
C ASN A 206 2.55 -14.78 -12.31
N ARG A 207 3.40 -15.79 -12.18
CA ARG A 207 3.18 -17.15 -12.69
C ARG A 207 2.57 -18.04 -11.62
N GLY A 208 1.36 -17.70 -11.16
CA GLY A 208 0.59 -18.53 -10.23
C GLY A 208 1.07 -18.54 -8.76
N LEU A 209 1.90 -17.59 -8.34
CA LEU A 209 2.50 -17.61 -6.99
C LEU A 209 1.51 -17.28 -5.87
N ILE A 210 0.44 -16.54 -6.17
CA ILE A 210 -0.65 -16.23 -5.20
C ILE A 210 -1.68 -17.36 -5.20
N VAL A 211 -2.20 -17.70 -6.38
CA VAL A 211 -3.16 -18.79 -6.58
C VAL A 211 -2.64 -19.66 -7.72
N PRO A 212 -2.36 -20.95 -7.50
CA PRO A 212 -1.93 -21.87 -8.55
C PRO A 212 -2.91 -21.87 -9.74
N GLY A 213 -2.37 -21.90 -10.97
CA GLY A 213 -3.15 -21.84 -12.21
C GLY A 213 -3.72 -20.44 -12.55
N SER A 214 -3.60 -19.43 -11.68
CA SER A 214 -3.98 -18.05 -11.95
C SER A 214 -2.76 -17.18 -12.22
N TRP A 215 -2.53 -16.89 -13.49
CA TRP A 215 -1.42 -16.04 -13.92
C TRP A 215 -1.87 -14.60 -14.11
N GLY A 216 -0.92 -13.68 -14.08
CA GLY A 216 -1.20 -12.30 -14.41
C GLY A 216 0.02 -11.55 -14.90
N ILE A 217 -0.23 -10.47 -15.62
CA ILE A 217 0.78 -9.56 -16.15
C ILE A 217 0.38 -8.13 -15.84
N GLY A 218 1.35 -7.24 -15.66
CA GLY A 218 1.07 -5.86 -15.28
C GLY A 218 2.13 -4.87 -15.73
N VAL A 219 1.71 -3.62 -15.86
CA VAL A 219 2.56 -2.48 -16.19
C VAL A 219 2.28 -1.33 -15.21
N PRO A 220 3.31 -0.56 -14.83
CA PRO A 220 3.13 0.60 -13.96
C PRO A 220 2.37 1.70 -14.70
N VAL A 221 1.68 2.54 -13.92
CA VAL A 221 1.06 3.80 -14.36
C VAL A 221 1.63 4.92 -13.51
N ARG A 222 2.16 5.94 -14.16
CA ARG A 222 2.71 7.13 -13.52
C ARG A 222 1.64 8.21 -13.33
N GLY A 223 1.79 9.01 -12.28
CA GLY A 223 1.01 10.22 -12.07
C GLY A 223 1.58 11.40 -12.84
N ALA A 224 0.88 12.53 -12.80
CA ALA A 224 1.32 13.78 -13.42
C ALA A 224 2.64 14.34 -12.83
N ASP A 225 3.06 13.85 -11.67
CA ASP A 225 4.34 14.17 -11.02
C ASP A 225 5.48 13.21 -11.43
N GLY A 226 5.22 12.30 -12.38
CA GLY A 226 6.14 11.27 -12.84
C GLY A 226 6.34 10.10 -11.87
N GLN A 227 5.70 10.14 -10.69
CA GLN A 227 5.80 9.09 -9.68
C GLN A 227 4.89 7.91 -10.01
N VAL A 228 5.25 6.72 -9.53
CA VAL A 228 4.41 5.52 -9.71
C VAL A 228 3.13 5.66 -8.89
N ALA A 229 2.01 5.92 -9.58
CA ALA A 229 0.71 6.15 -8.97
C ALA A 229 -0.13 4.86 -8.87
N GLY A 230 0.10 3.90 -9.77
CA GLY A 230 -0.63 2.64 -9.82
C GLY A 230 -0.06 1.65 -10.83
N ALA A 231 -0.87 0.66 -11.19
CA ALA A 231 -0.62 -0.27 -12.27
C ALA A 231 -1.92 -0.75 -12.92
N LEU A 232 -1.84 -1.01 -14.22
CA LEU A 232 -2.81 -1.81 -14.94
C LEU A 232 -2.32 -3.25 -14.98
N SER A 233 -3.22 -4.20 -14.80
CA SER A 233 -2.87 -5.62 -14.91
C SER A 233 -4.02 -6.43 -15.48
N ILE A 234 -3.67 -7.55 -16.11
CA ILE A 234 -4.60 -8.58 -16.57
C ILE A 234 -4.28 -9.87 -15.83
N ALA A 235 -5.32 -10.62 -15.48
CA ALA A 235 -5.16 -11.96 -14.94
C ALA A 235 -6.05 -12.95 -15.69
N ALA A 236 -5.50 -14.12 -15.96
CA ALA A 236 -6.12 -15.20 -16.72
C ALA A 236 -5.65 -16.55 -16.15
N ILE A 237 -6.24 -17.63 -16.65
CA ILE A 237 -5.72 -18.97 -16.37
C ILE A 237 -4.37 -19.18 -17.05
N GLU A 238 -3.53 -20.02 -16.45
CA GLU A 238 -2.18 -20.34 -16.94
C GLU A 238 -2.16 -20.75 -18.42
N SER A 239 -3.08 -21.63 -18.84
CA SER A 239 -3.16 -22.14 -20.22
C SER A 239 -3.48 -21.06 -21.27
N ARG A 240 -3.80 -19.84 -20.85
CA ARG A 240 -4.11 -18.68 -21.69
C ARG A 240 -2.98 -17.66 -21.78
N LEU A 241 -1.94 -17.80 -20.97
CA LEU A 241 -0.84 -16.85 -20.87
C LEU A 241 0.48 -17.51 -21.30
N ASP A 242 0.50 -18.10 -22.50
CA ASP A 242 1.75 -18.42 -23.18
C ASP A 242 2.60 -17.16 -23.46
N GLU A 243 3.85 -17.34 -23.85
CA GLU A 243 4.80 -16.23 -24.04
C GLU A 243 4.34 -15.23 -25.11
N GLU A 244 3.75 -15.71 -26.20
CA GLU A 244 3.25 -14.85 -27.27
C GLU A 244 2.11 -13.97 -26.76
N ARG A 245 1.15 -14.56 -26.06
CA ARG A 245 0.00 -13.85 -25.50
C ARG A 245 0.42 -12.88 -24.41
N GLN A 246 1.38 -13.25 -23.56
CA GLN A 246 1.97 -12.34 -22.58
C GLN A 246 2.53 -11.09 -23.26
N PHE A 247 3.28 -11.25 -24.35
CA PHE A 247 3.85 -10.13 -25.11
C PHE A 247 2.77 -9.24 -25.77
N GLN A 248 1.75 -9.85 -26.37
CA GLN A 248 0.62 -9.13 -26.97
C GLN A 248 -0.13 -8.28 -25.93
N LEU A 249 -0.43 -8.88 -24.78
CA LEU A 249 -1.14 -8.20 -23.70
C LEU A 249 -0.27 -7.16 -23.00
N ALA A 250 1.04 -7.38 -22.87
CA ALA A 250 1.98 -6.38 -22.34
C ALA A 250 2.01 -5.12 -23.23
N LYS A 251 1.96 -5.28 -24.57
CA LYS A 251 1.81 -4.16 -25.50
C LYS A 251 0.49 -3.43 -25.34
N LEU A 252 -0.62 -4.16 -25.21
CA LEU A 252 -1.94 -3.59 -24.98
C LEU A 252 -1.98 -2.80 -23.67
N LEU A 253 -1.51 -3.40 -22.58
CA LEU A 253 -1.38 -2.77 -21.27
C LEU A 253 -0.54 -1.50 -21.32
N SER A 254 0.62 -1.55 -21.97
CA SER A 254 1.52 -0.39 -22.10
C SER A 254 0.89 0.76 -22.89
N LYS A 255 0.14 0.43 -23.96
CA LYS A 255 -0.60 1.43 -24.75
C LYS A 255 -1.68 2.11 -23.90
N GLU A 256 -2.46 1.33 -23.18
CA GLU A 256 -3.53 1.83 -22.32
C GLU A 256 -3.00 2.60 -21.10
N ALA A 257 -1.86 2.18 -20.52
CA ALA A 257 -1.18 2.90 -19.46
C ALA A 257 -0.77 4.30 -19.91
N LYS A 258 -0.11 4.43 -21.08
CA LYS A 258 0.27 5.74 -21.64
C LYS A 258 -0.92 6.66 -21.89
N LYS A 259 -2.03 6.10 -22.37
CA LYS A 259 -3.29 6.85 -22.54
C LYS A 259 -3.80 7.38 -21.20
N LEU A 260 -3.83 6.52 -20.18
CA LEU A 260 -4.26 6.89 -18.83
C LEU A 260 -3.33 7.94 -18.19
N GLU A 261 -2.02 7.82 -18.37
CA GLU A 261 -1.02 8.79 -17.90
C GLU A 261 -1.28 10.19 -18.52
N SER A 262 -1.50 10.25 -19.84
CA SER A 262 -1.82 11.51 -20.54
C SER A 262 -3.15 12.13 -20.08
N LEU A 263 -4.16 11.30 -19.79
CA LEU A 263 -5.43 11.77 -19.22
C LEU A 263 -5.23 12.33 -17.81
N ALA A 264 -4.42 11.68 -16.98
CA ALA A 264 -4.11 12.11 -15.62
C ALA A 264 -3.37 13.46 -15.60
N GLU A 265 -2.40 13.64 -16.50
CA GLU A 265 -1.69 14.91 -16.71
C GLU A 265 -2.67 16.03 -17.11
N SER A 266 -3.53 15.77 -18.09
CA SER A 266 -4.50 16.75 -18.61
C SER A 266 -5.54 17.15 -17.57
N ALA A 267 -5.95 16.23 -16.71
CA ALA A 267 -6.94 16.47 -15.66
C ALA A 267 -6.35 17.16 -14.42
N GLY A 268 -5.04 17.41 -14.35
CA GLY A 268 -4.38 17.99 -13.17
C GLY A 268 -4.48 17.10 -11.92
N VAL A 269 -4.84 15.83 -12.10
CA VAL A 269 -4.99 14.86 -11.02
C VAL A 269 -3.59 14.47 -10.57
N LEU A 270 -3.21 14.90 -9.36
CA LEU A 270 -1.93 14.70 -8.64
C LEU A 270 -0.96 15.90 -8.59
N ARG A 271 -1.43 17.15 -8.60
CA ARG A 271 -0.63 18.23 -7.99
C ARG A 271 -0.71 18.16 -6.46
N LYS A 272 0.34 17.59 -5.86
CA LYS A 272 0.72 17.46 -4.42
C LYS A 272 0.06 16.35 -3.60
N ASP A 273 0.77 15.21 -3.52
CA ASP A 273 0.81 14.32 -2.33
C ASP A 273 2.27 14.02 -1.89
N SER A 274 3.23 14.88 -2.26
CA SER A 274 4.65 14.74 -1.90
C SER A 274 5.12 15.94 -1.09
N ALA A 275 5.14 15.80 0.24
CA ALA A 275 6.10 16.45 1.16
C ALA A 275 5.92 15.99 2.61
N ALA A 276 4.69 15.69 3.08
CA ALA A 276 4.43 15.52 4.52
C ALA A 276 4.64 14.09 5.08
N ALA A 277 4.85 13.07 4.24
CA ALA A 277 4.97 11.67 4.69
C ALA A 277 6.42 11.14 4.75
N ARG A 278 7.42 11.94 4.39
CA ARG A 278 8.83 11.52 4.26
C ARG A 278 9.73 11.82 5.47
N ALA A 279 9.19 12.14 6.66
CA ALA A 279 10.02 12.32 7.84
C ALA A 279 9.37 11.74 9.12
N ALA A 280 9.83 10.55 9.52
CA ALA A 280 10.23 10.24 10.90
C ALA A 280 10.86 8.84 10.95
N PRO A 281 12.19 8.73 11.00
CA PRO A 281 12.83 7.56 11.62
C PRO A 281 12.53 7.57 13.12
N ASP A 282 12.19 6.39 13.62
CA ASP A 282 11.81 6.07 14.99
C ASP A 282 12.97 6.34 15.96
N GLU A 283 13.03 7.57 16.51
CA GLU A 283 14.05 7.98 17.49
C GLU A 283 13.67 7.51 18.90
N HIS A 284 13.40 6.21 19.08
CA HIS A 284 13.17 5.57 20.38
C HIS A 284 13.90 4.22 20.47
N ARG A 285 15.21 4.19 20.14
CA ARG A 285 16.06 3.05 20.49
C ARG A 285 17.53 3.40 20.71
N ARG A 286 17.85 4.43 21.51
CA ARG A 286 19.21 4.63 22.07
C ARG A 286 19.19 5.32 23.44
N LYS A 287 18.59 4.72 24.46
CA LYS A 287 18.92 5.00 25.88
C LYS A 287 18.65 3.77 26.75
N SER A 288 19.44 2.70 26.59
CA SER A 288 19.60 1.67 27.62
C SER A 288 20.76 0.72 27.28
N GLN A 289 22.00 1.18 27.42
CA GLN A 289 23.17 0.33 27.64
C GLN A 289 24.37 1.23 27.94
N GLY A 290 24.85 1.21 29.18
CA GLY A 290 25.98 2.03 29.63
C GLY A 290 26.02 2.27 31.14
N ARG A 291 25.91 1.22 31.95
CA ARG A 291 26.44 1.22 33.33
C ARG A 291 27.00 -0.16 33.64
N THR A 292 28.29 -0.31 33.43
CA THR A 292 29.11 -1.38 34.03
C THR A 292 29.61 -0.85 35.38
N PRO A 293 29.48 -1.58 36.49
CA PRO A 293 30.19 -1.27 37.72
C PRO A 293 31.55 -1.97 37.71
N GLY A 294 32.64 -1.20 37.84
CA GLY A 294 33.99 -1.76 37.97
C GLY A 294 34.93 -0.82 38.73
N ASP A 295 35.51 -1.37 39.79
CA ASP A 295 36.78 -1.03 40.44
C ASP A 295 36.87 0.15 41.41
N ILE A 296 36.63 -0.20 42.69
CA ILE A 296 37.26 0.41 43.87
C ILE A 296 38.68 -0.14 43.96
N THR A 297 39.66 0.61 43.50
CA THR A 297 41.07 0.34 43.78
C THR A 297 41.48 1.06 45.06
N MET A 298 41.87 0.28 46.05
CA MET A 298 42.61 0.70 47.24
C MET A 298 43.91 1.41 46.84
N ARG A 299 44.15 2.60 47.42
CA ARG A 299 45.49 3.09 47.73
C ARG A 299 45.43 3.81 49.08
N GLY A 300 46.12 3.26 50.06
CA GLY A 300 46.54 3.99 51.25
C GLY A 300 47.68 4.97 50.91
N GLU A 301 47.79 6.06 51.65
CA GLU A 301 48.78 6.23 52.73
C GLU A 301 48.83 7.69 53.21
N ASN A 302 48.93 7.81 54.54
CA ASN A 302 49.56 8.86 55.35
C ASN A 302 49.12 10.33 55.25
N HIS A 303 48.67 10.88 56.38
CA HIS A 303 49.45 11.88 57.14
C HIS A 303 48.98 11.98 58.61
N ALA A 304 49.99 11.96 59.50
CA ALA A 304 50.08 12.47 60.89
C ALA A 304 49.06 12.00 61.95
#